data_AF-A0A6A5XKK8-F1
#
_entry.id   AF-A0A6A5XKK8-F1
#
_cell.length_a   1.000
_cell.length_b   1.000
_cell.length_c   1.000
_cell.angle_alpha   90.00
_cell.angle_beta   90.00
_cell.angle_gamma   90.00
#
_symmetry.space_group_name_H-M   'P 1'
#
loop_
_entity.id
_entity.type
_entity.pdbx_description
1 polymer ?
#
loop_
_entity_poly.entity_id
_entity_poly.type
_entity_poly.pdbx_seq_one_letter_code
_entity_poly.pdbx_strand_id
1 'polypeptide(L)'
;STLLNQKQSPFLRLPAELRNQIYEYYFEEGSVYLDDSEIYYADSSSFRAFNYIGLILVCRQIHADTALFPYTKLLFNFAWFTSGQIGAWIEKRSQIQKEAI
;
A
#
# COMPACT_ATOMS: atom_id res chain seq x y z
N SER A 1 2.35 -21.31 3.09
CA SER A 1 0.88 -21.19 2.99
C SER A 1 0.39 -20.22 4.08
N THR A 2 -0.77 -19.56 3.90
CA THR A 2 -1.33 -18.60 4.87
C THR A 2 -1.42 -19.17 6.30
N LEU A 3 -1.78 -20.44 6.43
CA LEU A 3 -1.89 -21.13 7.73
C LEU A 3 -0.55 -21.31 8.46
N LEU A 4 0.54 -21.55 7.72
CA LEU A 4 1.88 -21.63 8.32
C LEU A 4 2.30 -20.25 8.86
N ASN A 5 2.06 -19.20 8.08
CA ASN A 5 2.39 -17.83 8.48
C ASN A 5 1.59 -17.42 9.72
N GLN A 6 0.31 -17.78 9.83
CA GLN A 6 -0.50 -17.50 11.03
C GLN A 6 0.04 -18.19 12.29
N LYS A 7 0.63 -19.39 12.15
CA LYS A 7 1.19 -20.13 13.30
C LYS A 7 2.61 -19.68 13.68
N GLN A 8 3.42 -19.32 12.69
CA GLN A 8 4.85 -19.09 12.88
C GLN A 8 5.22 -17.60 12.97
N SER A 9 4.44 -16.70 12.35
CA SER A 9 4.71 -15.27 12.41
C SER A 9 4.30 -14.71 13.78
N PRO A 10 5.21 -14.10 14.54
CA PRO A 10 4.85 -13.37 15.76
C PRO A 10 3.84 -12.26 15.48
N PHE A 11 3.96 -11.59 14.33
CA PHE A 11 3.07 -10.51 13.91
C PHE A 11 1.65 -11.01 13.60
N LEU A 12 1.51 -12.08 12.81
CA LEU A 12 0.17 -12.59 12.44
C LEU A 12 -0.55 -13.32 13.58
N ARG A 13 0.16 -13.63 14.67
CA ARG A 13 -0.46 -14.13 15.92
C ARG A 13 -1.05 -13.03 16.79
N LEU A 14 -0.75 -11.76 16.51
CA LEU A 14 -1.37 -10.64 17.23
C LEU A 14 -2.88 -10.58 16.92
N PRO A 15 -3.71 -10.14 17.88
CA PRO A 15 -5.10 -9.76 17.62
C PRO A 15 -5.21 -8.73 16.49
N ALA A 16 -6.36 -8.72 15.81
CA ALA A 16 -6.59 -7.85 14.66
C ALA A 16 -6.43 -6.37 15.01
N GLU A 17 -6.83 -5.98 16.22
CA GLU A 17 -6.74 -4.62 16.75
C GLU A 17 -5.29 -4.12 16.80
N LEU A 18 -4.36 -4.95 17.28
CA LEU A 18 -2.94 -4.60 17.34
C LEU A 18 -2.30 -4.57 15.95
N ARG A 19 -2.70 -5.49 15.05
CA ARG A 19 -2.24 -5.44 13.66
C ARG A 19 -2.69 -4.14 12.99
N ASN A 20 -3.94 -3.75 13.18
CA ASN A 20 -4.48 -2.50 12.64
C ASN A 20 -3.75 -1.27 13.17
N GLN A 21 -3.43 -1.21 14.47
CA GLN A 21 -2.61 -0.12 15.03
C GLN A 21 -1.22 -0.05 14.39
N ILE A 22 -0.58 -1.20 14.13
CA ILE A 22 0.71 -1.26 13.46
C ILE A 22 0.58 -0.82 12.00
N TYR A 23 -0.47 -1.24 11.30
CA TYR A 23 -0.75 -0.81 9.92
C TYR A 23 -0.97 0.70 9.86
N GLU A 24 -1.79 1.28 10.74
CA GLU A 24 -2.01 2.73 10.81
C GLU A 24 -0.71 3.50 11.08
N TYR A 25 0.15 2.99 11.97
CA TYR A 25 1.46 3.59 12.22
C TYR A 25 2.42 3.48 11.02
N TYR A 26 2.38 2.35 10.31
CA TYR A 26 3.25 2.10 9.16
C TYR A 26 2.83 2.91 7.94
N PHE A 27 1.51 2.96 7.68
CA PHE A 27 0.89 3.62 6.54
C PHE A 27 0.47 5.06 6.89
N GLU A 28 1.43 5.83 7.41
CA GLU A 28 1.26 7.27 7.65
C GLU A 28 0.95 8.01 6.33
N GLU A 29 0.18 9.10 6.41
CA GLU A 29 -0.22 9.87 5.22
C GLU A 29 1.00 10.35 4.44
N GLY A 30 0.92 10.28 3.11
CA GLY A 30 2.06 10.57 2.25
C GLY A 30 1.71 10.84 0.80
N SER A 31 2.71 11.22 0.01
CA SER A 31 2.56 11.46 -1.43
C SER A 31 3.57 10.63 -2.22
N VAL A 32 3.07 9.93 -3.24
CA VAL A 32 3.88 9.10 -4.13
C VAL A 32 3.77 9.60 -5.56
N TYR A 33 4.92 9.78 -6.21
CA TYR A 33 5.01 9.99 -7.64
C TYR A 33 5.10 8.64 -8.33
N LEU A 34 4.14 8.38 -9.22
CA LEU A 34 4.17 7.22 -10.09
C LEU A 34 4.94 7.57 -11.35
N ASP A 35 5.95 6.77 -11.68
CA ASP A 35 6.60 6.74 -13.00
C ASP A 35 6.35 5.37 -13.64
N ASP A 36 6.39 5.29 -14.98
CA ASP A 36 6.22 4.05 -15.75
C ASP A 36 7.29 3.01 -15.39
N SER A 37 8.41 3.42 -14.79
CA SER A 37 9.53 2.57 -14.43
C SER A 37 9.74 2.36 -12.92
N GLU A 38 9.40 3.33 -12.06
CA GLU A 38 9.63 3.26 -10.61
C GLU A 38 8.58 4.06 -9.80
N ILE A 39 8.39 3.72 -8.52
CA ILE A 39 7.59 4.51 -7.57
C ILE A 39 8.56 5.39 -6.79
N TYR A 40 8.47 6.70 -6.96
CA TYR A 40 9.27 7.68 -6.22
C TYR A 40 8.41 8.37 -5.18
N TYR A 41 8.96 8.71 -4.02
CA TYR A 41 8.21 9.46 -3.00
C TYR A 41 8.50 10.93 -3.11
N ALA A 42 7.47 11.74 -2.93
CA ALA A 42 7.59 13.19 -3.01
C ALA A 42 8.38 13.77 -1.84
N ASP A 43 8.23 13.17 -0.67
CA ASP A 43 8.94 13.55 0.53
C ASP A 43 10.18 12.66 0.70
N SER A 44 11.26 13.07 0.04
CA SER A 44 12.56 12.39 0.04
C SER A 44 13.29 12.41 1.39
N SER A 45 12.71 13.04 2.41
CA SER A 45 13.35 13.25 3.71
C SER A 45 13.20 12.08 4.68
N SER A 46 12.33 11.10 4.41
CA SER A 46 12.10 9.97 5.31
C SER A 46 12.55 8.63 4.71
N PHE A 47 13.29 7.83 5.48
CA PHE A 47 13.65 6.43 5.17
C PHE A 47 12.40 5.55 4.88
N ARG A 48 11.20 6.02 5.25
CA ARG A 48 9.90 5.38 5.07
C ARG A 48 9.36 5.50 3.64
N ALA A 49 9.80 6.53 2.91
CA ALA A 49 9.53 6.70 1.50
C ALA A 49 9.77 5.39 0.74
N PHE A 50 10.97 4.84 0.80
CA PHE A 50 11.37 3.77 -0.14
C PHE A 50 10.63 2.42 -0.02
N ASN A 51 9.73 2.20 0.95
CA ASN A 51 9.21 0.86 1.21
C ASN A 51 7.72 0.74 1.58
N TYR A 52 6.87 1.74 1.35
CA TYR A 52 5.44 1.64 1.72
C TYR A 52 4.73 0.40 1.12
N ILE A 53 5.11 -0.03 -0.08
CA ILE A 53 4.57 -1.26 -0.70
C ILE A 53 5.21 -2.54 -0.14
N GLY A 54 6.36 -2.44 0.52
CA GLY A 54 7.13 -3.57 1.00
C GLY A 54 6.33 -4.45 1.95
N LEU A 55 5.60 -3.83 2.90
CA LEU A 55 4.74 -4.57 3.84
C LEU A 55 3.61 -5.33 3.12
N ILE A 56 2.99 -4.69 2.12
CA ILE A 56 1.89 -5.26 1.32
C ILE A 56 2.35 -6.51 0.56
N LEU A 57 3.62 -6.56 0.17
CA LEU A 57 4.19 -7.63 -0.65
C LEU A 57 4.74 -8.82 0.16
N VAL A 58 4.80 -8.73 1.50
CA VAL A 58 5.40 -9.79 2.34
C VAL A 58 4.66 -11.13 2.24
N CYS A 59 3.33 -11.11 2.37
CA CYS A 59 2.52 -12.32 2.24
C CYS A 59 1.05 -12.03 1.96
N ARG A 60 0.31 -13.06 1.53
CA ARG A 60 -1.12 -12.94 1.16
C ARG A 60 -2.02 -12.43 2.28
N GLN A 61 -1.74 -12.74 3.54
CA GLN A 61 -2.55 -12.26 4.67
C GLN A 61 -2.37 -10.76 4.86
N ILE A 62 -1.12 -10.29 4.93
CA ILE A 62 -0.83 -8.86 5.11
C ILE A 62 -1.35 -8.09 3.90
N HIS A 63 -1.12 -8.59 2.68
CA HIS A 63 -1.69 -8.01 1.47
C HIS A 63 -3.21 -7.82 1.60
N ALA A 64 -3.94 -8.84 2.07
CA ALA A 64 -5.40 -8.75 2.22
C ALA A 64 -5.80 -7.73 3.29
N ASP A 65 -5.11 -7.71 4.44
CA ASP A 65 -5.37 -6.78 5.54
C ASP A 65 -5.08 -5.32 5.11
N THR A 66 -4.11 -5.09 4.23
CA THR A 66 -3.59 -3.75 3.94
C THR A 66 -3.90 -3.22 2.54
N ALA A 67 -4.62 -3.97 1.71
CA ALA A 67 -4.82 -3.65 0.28
C ALA A 67 -5.46 -2.27 0.00
N LEU A 68 -6.18 -1.70 0.97
CA LEU A 68 -6.85 -0.41 0.84
C LEU A 68 -6.02 0.76 1.38
N PHE A 69 -5.02 0.51 2.24
CA PHE A 69 -4.25 1.58 2.87
C PHE A 69 -3.56 2.53 1.88
N PRO A 70 -2.94 2.05 0.77
CA PRO A 70 -2.39 2.97 -0.22
C PRO A 70 -3.42 3.95 -0.78
N TYR A 71 -4.66 3.51 -0.95
CA TYR A 71 -5.71 4.30 -1.57
C TYR A 71 -6.36 5.29 -0.59
N THR A 72 -6.37 4.97 0.69
CA THR A 72 -6.95 5.85 1.72
C THR A 72 -5.94 6.79 2.37
N LYS A 73 -4.63 6.49 2.29
CA LYS A 73 -3.57 7.23 2.99
C LYS A 73 -2.60 7.96 2.06
N LEU A 74 -2.48 7.55 0.80
CA LEU A 74 -1.54 8.18 -0.13
C LEU A 74 -2.23 9.08 -1.14
N LEU A 75 -1.59 10.21 -1.41
CA LEU A 75 -1.83 11.01 -2.60
C LEU A 75 -0.97 10.49 -3.75
N PHE A 76 -1.62 10.02 -4.82
CA PHE A 76 -0.95 9.58 -6.04
C PHE A 76 -0.74 10.76 -6.98
N ASN A 77 0.52 11.07 -7.27
CA ASN A 77 0.90 12.08 -8.23
C ASN A 77 1.28 11.42 -9.56
N PHE A 78 0.66 11.91 -10.63
CA PHE A 78 0.75 11.38 -11.99
C PHE A 78 1.46 12.36 -12.94
N ALA A 79 2.42 13.15 -12.44
CA ALA A 79 3.09 14.24 -13.18
C ALA A 79 3.59 13.86 -14.59
N TRP A 80 3.90 12.59 -14.83
CA TRP A 80 4.44 12.09 -16.10
C TRP A 80 3.47 11.20 -16.90
N PHE A 81 2.22 11.06 -16.46
CA PHE A 81 1.23 10.21 -17.12
C PHE A 81 0.31 11.04 -18.02
N THR A 82 -0.03 10.50 -19.18
CA THR A 82 -1.16 11.00 -19.98
C THR A 82 -2.49 10.63 -19.34
N SER A 83 -3.56 11.34 -19.69
CA SER A 83 -4.92 11.01 -19.22
C SER A 83 -5.32 9.56 -19.55
N GLY A 84 -4.90 9.04 -20.69
CA GLY A 84 -5.12 7.64 -21.08
C GLY A 84 -4.39 6.64 -20.17
N GLN A 85 -3.13 6.93 -19.80
CA GLN A 85 -2.37 6.08 -18.86
C GLN A 85 -2.98 6.11 -17.45
N ILE A 86 -3.47 7.27 -17.00
CA ILE A 86 -4.19 7.38 -15.72
C ILE A 86 -5.46 6.53 -15.76
N GLY A 87 -6.26 6.61 -16.83
CA GLY A 87 -7.46 5.79 -17.01
C GLY A 87 -7.16 4.28 -16.97
N ALA A 88 -6.15 3.83 -17.73
CA ALA A 88 -5.72 2.44 -17.74
C ALA A 88 -5.18 1.97 -16.36
N TRP A 89 -4.55 2.86 -15.59
CA TRP A 89 -4.14 2.58 -14.23
C TRP A 89 -5.38 2.35 -13.35
N ILE A 90 -6.37 3.26 -13.39
CA ILE A 90 -7.62 3.16 -12.60
C ILE A 90 -8.36 1.86 -12.94
N GLU A 91 -8.50 1.51 -14.22
CA GLU A 91 -9.26 0.34 -14.66
C GLU A 91 -8.78 -0.97 -14.04
N LYS A 92 -7.47 -1.12 -13.84
CA LYS A 92 -6.83 -2.30 -13.24
C LYS A 92 -7.13 -2.49 -11.74
N ARG A 93 -7.76 -1.52 -11.07
CA ARG A 93 -8.04 -1.58 -9.62
C ARG A 93 -9.40 -2.24 -9.35
N SER A 94 -9.52 -2.86 -8.19
CA SER A 94 -10.80 -3.41 -7.73
C SER A 94 -11.82 -2.30 -7.48
N GLN A 95 -13.10 -2.65 -7.42
CA GLN A 95 -14.16 -1.67 -7.18
C GLN A 95 -13.97 -0.91 -5.85
N ILE A 96 -13.61 -1.63 -4.78
CA ILE A 96 -13.39 -1.02 -3.46
C ILE A 96 -12.17 -0.09 -3.46
N GLN A 97 -11.12 -0.43 -4.23
CA GLN A 97 -9.97 0.45 -4.40
C GLN A 97 -10.33 1.73 -5.17
N LYS A 98 -11.24 1.64 -6.15
CA LYS A 98 -11.73 2.80 -6.91
C LYS A 98 -12.59 3.73 -6.06
N GLU A 99 -13.41 3.18 -5.18
CA GLU A 99 -14.26 3.95 -4.25
C GLU A 99 -13.46 4.68 -3.16
N ALA A 100 -12.22 4.26 -2.93
CA ALA A 100 -11.31 4.88 -1.97
C ALA A 100 -10.47 6.03 -2.55
N ILE A 101 -10.45 6.22 -3.88
CA ILE A 101 -9.67 7.26 -4.60
C ILE A 101 -10.52 8.51 -4.82
#